data_AF-Q39ZV0-F1
#
_entry.id   AF-Q39ZV0-F1
#
_cell.length_a   1.000
_cell.length_b   1.000
_cell.length_c   1.000
_cell.angle_alpha   90.00
_cell.angle_beta   90.00
_cell.angle_gamma   90.00
#
_symmetry.space_group_name_H-M   'P 1'
#
loop_
_entity.id
_entity.type
_entity.pdbx_description
1 polymer ?
#
loop_
_entity_poly.entity_id
_entity_poly.type
_entity_poly.pdbx_seq_one_letter_code
_entity_poly.pdbx_strand_id
1 'polypeptide(L)'
;MNGKWWSLLLAGLFLAPLSQAWARQAPQREPVCVLADNGQRWQDLTPEQRKELKGRYRQYKELTPEQRQRLQQRYDKYRDLTPEQRKRLKQRMERWQKLPEEKRQELKQRYHRYRQLPPEKQQELRNKWRELKKLPPEERHRRYKELQRSYDNDRG
;
A
#
# COMPACT_ATOMS: atom_id res chain seq x y z
N MET A 1 -9.08 -1.97 10.34
CA MET A 1 -9.12 -2.06 8.86
C MET A 1 -7.83 -2.70 8.35
N ASN A 2 -7.96 -3.76 7.55
CA ASN A 2 -6.93 -4.79 7.42
C ASN A 2 -5.94 -4.51 6.29
N GLY A 3 -4.68 -4.94 6.44
CA GLY A 3 -3.55 -4.59 5.56
C GLY A 3 -3.56 -5.21 4.15
N LYS A 4 -4.71 -5.65 3.63
CA LYS A 4 -4.85 -6.35 2.34
C LYS A 4 -4.98 -5.44 1.11
N TRP A 5 -5.06 -4.12 1.32
CA TRP A 5 -5.30 -3.12 0.27
C TRP A 5 -4.10 -2.75 -0.61
N TRP A 6 -2.88 -3.16 -0.24
CA TRP A 6 -1.67 -2.81 -1.01
C TRP A 6 -1.39 -3.78 -2.17
N SER A 7 -2.09 -4.92 -2.24
CA SER A 7 -1.95 -5.94 -3.29
C SER A 7 -2.58 -5.57 -4.65
N LEU A 8 -2.94 -4.30 -4.84
CA LEU A 8 -3.80 -3.83 -5.94
C LEU A 8 -3.16 -2.71 -6.76
N LEU A 9 -1.94 -2.28 -6.47
CA LEU A 9 -1.36 -1.03 -7.00
C LEU A 9 -0.38 -1.24 -8.18
N LEU A 10 -0.32 -2.45 -8.71
CA LEU A 10 0.76 -2.96 -9.56
C LEU A 10 0.14 -3.74 -10.73
N ALA A 11 -0.01 -3.09 -11.90
CA ALA A 11 -0.28 -3.73 -13.22
C ALA A 11 -0.46 -2.71 -14.37
N GLY A 12 0.59 -2.40 -15.14
CA GLY A 12 0.48 -2.18 -16.61
C GLY A 12 0.34 -0.76 -17.21
N LEU A 13 0.97 -0.63 -18.41
CA LEU A 13 0.91 0.35 -19.53
C LEU A 13 2.29 0.22 -20.27
N PHE A 14 2.52 0.29 -21.59
CA PHE A 14 1.80 0.48 -22.88
C PHE A 14 2.55 -0.40 -23.95
N LEU A 15 2.24 -0.57 -25.25
CA LEU A 15 1.22 -0.06 -26.19
C LEU A 15 0.77 -1.19 -27.19
N ALA A 16 0.70 -0.90 -28.51
CA ALA A 16 0.47 -1.78 -29.68
C ALA A 16 1.26 -1.18 -30.90
N PRO A 17 1.22 -1.64 -32.19
CA PRO A 17 0.26 -2.48 -32.95
C PRO A 17 0.91 -3.81 -33.45
N LEU A 18 0.43 -4.65 -34.39
CA LEU A 18 -0.48 -4.52 -35.55
C LEU A 18 -0.94 -5.92 -36.05
N SER A 19 -2.23 -6.14 -36.32
CA SER A 19 -2.76 -6.91 -37.48
C SER A 19 -4.30 -7.02 -37.43
N GLN A 20 -4.93 -6.99 -38.61
CA GLN A 20 -6.39 -7.04 -38.77
C GLN A 20 -6.91 -8.46 -39.06
N ALA A 21 -8.24 -8.59 -39.10
CA ALA A 21 -9.04 -9.78 -39.38
C ALA A 21 -9.15 -10.80 -38.23
N TRP A 22 -10.22 -11.62 -38.29
CA TRP A 22 -10.70 -12.56 -37.26
C TRP A 22 -11.20 -11.88 -35.96
N ALA A 23 -12.43 -12.10 -35.47
CA ALA A 23 -13.56 -12.88 -35.99
C ALA A 23 -14.89 -12.29 -35.50
N ARG A 24 -15.96 -12.52 -36.27
CA ARG A 24 -17.29 -11.88 -36.13
C ARG A 24 -18.19 -12.51 -35.04
N GLN A 25 -17.65 -13.39 -34.20
CA GLN A 25 -18.30 -13.96 -33.03
C GLN A 25 -17.34 -14.03 -31.83
N ALA A 26 -17.61 -13.23 -30.82
CA ALA A 26 -17.24 -13.50 -29.45
C ALA A 26 -18.44 -13.09 -28.57
N PRO A 27 -19.10 -14.02 -27.86
CA PRO A 27 -20.11 -13.64 -26.88
C PRO A 27 -19.44 -12.79 -25.80
N GLN A 28 -20.16 -11.77 -25.30
CA GLN A 28 -19.74 -10.79 -24.29
C GLN A 28 -18.67 -11.36 -23.33
N ARG A 29 -17.39 -11.13 -23.64
CA ARG A 29 -16.32 -11.48 -22.70
C ARG A 29 -16.47 -10.51 -21.55
N GLU A 30 -16.93 -11.03 -20.39
CA GLU A 30 -16.91 -10.28 -19.14
C GLU A 30 -15.57 -9.55 -19.03
N PRO A 31 -15.55 -8.29 -18.52
CA PRO A 31 -14.33 -7.52 -18.41
C PRO A 31 -13.34 -8.32 -17.58
N VAL A 32 -12.38 -8.96 -18.26
CA VAL A 32 -11.28 -9.68 -17.63
C VAL A 32 -10.53 -8.61 -16.87
N CYS A 33 -10.69 -8.59 -15.54
CA CYS A 33 -9.92 -7.68 -14.70
C CYS A 33 -8.46 -8.12 -14.76
N VAL A 34 -7.74 -7.53 -15.70
CA VAL A 34 -6.29 -7.62 -15.85
C VAL A 34 -5.67 -6.90 -14.65
N LEU A 35 -5.56 -7.63 -13.54
CA LEU A 35 -4.78 -7.27 -12.36
C LEU A 35 -3.78 -8.40 -12.10
N ALA A 36 -2.92 -8.61 -13.10
CA ALA A 36 -1.74 -9.44 -13.04
C ALA A 36 -0.52 -8.59 -13.42
N ASP A 37 0.26 -8.21 -12.40
CA ASP A 37 1.35 -7.23 -12.50
C ASP A 37 2.47 -7.61 -13.47
N ASN A 38 2.71 -8.91 -13.63
CA ASN A 38 3.93 -9.44 -14.26
C ASN A 38 3.73 -9.88 -15.72
N GLY A 39 2.72 -9.35 -16.43
CA GLY A 39 2.38 -9.78 -17.79
C GLY A 39 1.81 -11.20 -17.89
N GLN A 40 1.64 -11.90 -16.76
CA GLN A 40 1.10 -13.23 -16.66
C GLN A 40 -0.38 -13.22 -17.10
N ARG A 41 -0.69 -13.87 -18.21
CA ARG A 41 -2.05 -13.89 -18.78
C ARG A 41 -2.94 -14.72 -17.85
N TRP A 42 -4.26 -14.49 -17.91
CA TRP A 42 -5.22 -15.30 -17.12
C TRP A 42 -5.06 -16.82 -17.34
N GLN A 43 -4.62 -17.21 -18.54
CA GLN A 43 -4.33 -18.58 -18.95
C GLN A 43 -3.12 -19.17 -18.21
N ASP A 44 -2.14 -18.34 -17.85
CA ASP A 44 -0.87 -18.74 -17.22
C ASP A 44 -0.97 -18.80 -15.68
N LEU A 45 -2.16 -18.49 -15.12
CA LEU A 45 -2.44 -18.54 -13.69
C LEU A 45 -2.87 -19.94 -13.25
N THR A 46 -2.38 -20.39 -12.09
CA THR A 46 -2.86 -21.65 -11.47
C THR A 46 -4.33 -21.54 -11.03
N PRO A 47 -5.05 -22.66 -10.82
CA PRO A 47 -6.42 -22.65 -10.32
C PRO A 47 -6.59 -21.85 -9.02
N GLU A 48 -5.59 -21.91 -8.12
CA GLU A 48 -5.53 -21.22 -6.84
C GLU A 48 -5.40 -19.70 -7.03
N GLN A 49 -4.50 -19.27 -7.92
CA GLN A 49 -4.32 -17.86 -8.27
C GLN A 49 -5.59 -17.28 -8.91
N ARG A 50 -6.23 -18.03 -9.82
CA ARG A 50 -7.54 -17.66 -10.42
C ARG A 50 -8.64 -17.57 -9.35
N LYS A 51 -8.66 -18.48 -8.38
CA LYS A 51 -9.60 -18.46 -7.25
C LYS A 51 -9.38 -17.24 -6.35
N GLU A 52 -8.13 -16.91 -6.04
CA GLU A 52 -7.80 -15.71 -5.25
C GLU A 52 -8.22 -14.42 -5.97
N LEU A 53 -7.89 -14.28 -7.26
CA LEU A 53 -8.28 -13.11 -8.06
C LEU A 53 -9.81 -12.97 -8.17
N LYS A 54 -10.56 -14.08 -8.36
CA LYS A 54 -12.03 -14.06 -8.29
C LYS A 54 -12.53 -13.57 -6.93
N GLY A 55 -11.91 -13.99 -5.83
CA GLY A 55 -12.23 -13.51 -4.48
C GLY A 55 -11.97 -12.01 -4.32
N ARG A 56 -10.79 -11.52 -4.72
CA ARG A 56 -10.43 -10.10 -4.71
C ARG A 56 -11.37 -9.25 -5.60
N TYR A 57 -11.81 -9.79 -6.74
CA TYR A 57 -12.74 -9.11 -7.64
C TYR A 57 -14.15 -8.96 -7.06
N ARG A 58 -14.66 -9.97 -6.33
CA ARG A 58 -15.91 -9.84 -5.57
C ARG A 58 -15.82 -8.73 -4.52
N GLN A 59 -14.74 -8.74 -3.73
CA GLN A 59 -14.46 -7.68 -2.76
C GLN A 59 -14.34 -6.29 -3.42
N TYR A 60 -13.80 -6.19 -4.64
CA TYR A 60 -13.75 -4.95 -5.41
C TYR A 60 -15.15 -4.47 -5.87
N LYS A 61 -16.04 -5.39 -6.27
CA LYS A 61 -17.44 -5.06 -6.58
C LYS A 61 -18.22 -4.57 -5.36
N GLU A 62 -17.93 -5.09 -4.17
CA GLU A 62 -18.55 -4.68 -2.90
C GLU A 62 -18.13 -3.26 -2.44
N LEU A 63 -17.12 -2.65 -3.06
CA LEU A 63 -16.63 -1.33 -2.67
C LEU A 63 -17.52 -0.19 -3.13
N THR A 64 -17.68 0.82 -2.26
CA THR A 64 -18.34 2.09 -2.60
C THR A 64 -17.53 2.87 -3.66
N PRO A 65 -18.15 3.82 -4.40
CA PRO A 65 -17.44 4.65 -5.38
C PRO A 65 -16.21 5.37 -4.80
N GLU A 66 -16.31 5.90 -3.59
CA GLU A 66 -15.23 6.62 -2.90
C GLU A 66 -14.10 5.66 -2.49
N GLN A 67 -14.42 4.43 -2.12
CA GLN A 67 -13.43 3.39 -1.81
C GLN A 67 -12.67 2.96 -3.08
N ARG A 68 -13.37 2.80 -4.21
CA ARG A 68 -12.76 2.53 -5.53
C ARG A 68 -11.89 3.71 -5.99
N GLN A 69 -12.36 4.95 -5.84
CA GLN A 69 -11.57 6.15 -6.16
C GLN A 69 -10.30 6.26 -5.30
N ARG A 70 -10.40 6.02 -3.98
CA ARG A 70 -9.24 5.98 -3.07
C ARG A 70 -8.26 4.86 -3.41
N LEU A 71 -8.74 3.76 -3.97
CA LEU A 71 -7.91 2.67 -4.47
C LEU A 71 -7.19 3.07 -5.76
N GLN A 72 -7.90 3.66 -6.73
CA GLN A 72 -7.33 4.16 -7.98
C GLN A 72 -6.24 5.21 -7.72
N GLN A 73 -6.50 6.21 -6.86
CA GLN A 73 -5.51 7.21 -6.47
C GLN A 73 -4.24 6.64 -5.82
N ARG A 74 -4.33 5.45 -5.19
CA ARG A 74 -3.14 4.73 -4.69
C ARG A 74 -2.44 3.96 -5.80
N TYR A 75 -3.20 3.41 -6.75
CA TYR A 75 -2.67 2.70 -7.91
C TYR A 75 -1.84 3.65 -8.77
N ASP A 76 -2.39 4.82 -9.11
CA ASP A 76 -1.69 5.83 -9.93
C ASP A 76 -0.37 6.23 -9.26
N LYS A 77 -0.43 6.62 -7.97
CA LYS A 77 0.76 6.94 -7.16
C LYS A 77 1.78 5.82 -7.04
N TYR A 78 1.38 4.57 -7.20
CA TYR A 78 2.31 3.45 -7.25
C TYR A 78 2.92 3.31 -8.64
N ARG A 79 2.11 3.38 -9.70
CA ARG A 79 2.57 3.29 -11.09
C ARG A 79 3.66 4.33 -11.36
N ASP A 80 3.52 5.52 -10.78
CA ASP A 80 4.46 6.63 -10.90
C ASP A 80 5.75 6.44 -10.06
N LEU A 81 5.88 5.37 -9.27
CA LEU A 81 7.12 5.04 -8.52
C LEU A 81 8.20 4.44 -9.43
N THR A 82 9.45 4.90 -9.27
CA THR A 82 10.62 4.31 -9.93
C THR A 82 10.87 2.87 -9.46
N PRO A 83 11.60 2.02 -10.23
CA PRO A 83 11.93 0.65 -9.82
C PRO A 83 12.60 0.56 -8.43
N GLU A 84 13.45 1.51 -8.07
CA GLU A 84 14.13 1.60 -6.78
C GLU A 84 13.15 1.92 -5.65
N GLN A 85 12.20 2.84 -5.90
CA GLN A 85 11.14 3.19 -4.97
C GLN A 85 10.20 1.99 -4.74
N ARG A 86 9.83 1.27 -5.81
CA ARG A 86 9.06 0.02 -5.76
C ARG A 86 9.80 -1.05 -4.96
N LYS A 87 11.11 -1.25 -5.18
CA LYS A 87 11.98 -2.16 -4.41
C LYS A 87 12.04 -1.80 -2.92
N ARG A 88 12.23 -0.51 -2.59
CA ARG A 88 12.21 0.00 -1.20
C ARG A 88 10.85 -0.22 -0.53
N LEU A 89 9.75 -0.04 -1.26
CA LEU A 89 8.40 -0.28 -0.79
C LEU A 89 8.16 -1.77 -0.51
N LYS A 90 8.56 -2.67 -1.42
CA LYS A 90 8.51 -4.12 -1.23
C LYS A 90 9.26 -4.55 0.04
N GLN A 91 10.52 -4.14 0.20
CA GLN A 91 11.32 -4.42 1.39
C GLN A 91 10.68 -3.90 2.70
N ARG A 92 10.01 -2.73 2.65
CA ARG A 92 9.28 -2.19 3.80
C ARG A 92 8.06 -3.05 4.15
N MET A 93 7.35 -3.55 3.14
CA MET A 93 6.20 -4.43 3.32
C MET A 93 6.61 -5.81 3.86
N GLU A 94 7.70 -6.39 3.37
CA GLU A 94 8.28 -7.64 3.89
C GLU A 94 8.65 -7.51 5.37
N ARG A 95 9.34 -6.42 5.77
CA ARG A 95 9.63 -6.14 7.18
C ARG A 95 8.36 -5.98 8.01
N TRP A 96 7.32 -5.32 7.47
CA TRP A 96 6.04 -5.16 8.16
C TRP A 96 5.29 -6.49 8.33
N GLN A 97 5.31 -7.38 7.32
CA GLN A 97 4.67 -8.70 7.41
C GLN A 97 5.35 -9.60 8.44
N LYS A 98 6.68 -9.47 8.61
CA LYS A 98 7.47 -10.18 9.63
C LYS A 98 7.25 -9.68 11.06
N LEU A 99 6.56 -8.56 11.28
CA LEU A 99 6.23 -8.09 12.64
C LEU A 99 5.14 -8.98 13.29
N PRO A 100 5.28 -9.35 14.58
CA PRO A 100 4.22 -9.97 15.36
C PRO A 100 2.92 -9.16 15.33
N GLU A 101 1.75 -9.81 15.37
CA GLU A 101 0.47 -9.11 15.21
C GLU A 101 0.25 -8.05 16.31
N GLU A 102 0.63 -8.32 17.55
CA GLU A 102 0.62 -7.38 18.67
C GLU A 102 1.39 -6.09 18.31
N LYS A 103 2.62 -6.24 17.81
CA LYS A 103 3.45 -5.10 17.38
C LYS A 103 2.81 -4.36 16.20
N ARG A 104 2.16 -5.08 15.28
CA ARG A 104 1.39 -4.45 14.18
C ARG A 104 0.19 -3.66 14.73
N GLN A 105 -0.50 -4.14 15.77
CA GLN A 105 -1.63 -3.44 16.39
C GLN A 105 -1.17 -2.21 17.18
N GLU A 106 -0.14 -2.32 18.01
CA GLU A 106 0.49 -1.19 18.71
C GLU A 106 0.85 -0.05 17.73
N LEU A 107 1.51 -0.39 16.62
CA LEU A 107 1.90 0.59 15.59
C LEU A 107 0.69 1.19 14.86
N LYS A 108 -0.37 0.42 14.58
CA LYS A 108 -1.64 0.94 14.03
C LYS A 108 -2.29 1.93 15.00
N GLN A 109 -2.37 1.59 16.29
CA GLN A 109 -2.96 2.46 17.33
C GLN A 109 -2.14 3.75 17.54
N ARG A 110 -0.81 3.65 17.58
CA ARG A 110 0.09 4.82 17.65
C ARG A 110 -0.09 5.74 16.44
N TYR A 111 -0.22 5.18 15.23
CA TYR A 111 -0.49 5.96 14.02
C TYR A 111 -1.88 6.60 14.02
N HIS A 112 -2.91 5.90 14.51
CA HIS A 112 -4.26 6.44 14.63
C HIS A 112 -4.30 7.65 15.57
N ARG A 113 -3.71 7.52 16.77
CA ARG A 113 -3.56 8.63 17.73
C ARG A 113 -2.78 9.80 17.15
N TYR A 114 -1.64 9.56 16.48
CA TYR A 114 -0.89 10.62 15.80
C TYR A 114 -1.74 11.39 14.78
N ARG A 115 -2.62 10.71 14.04
CA ARG A 115 -3.53 11.35 13.08
C ARG A 115 -4.68 12.13 13.70
N GLN A 116 -5.00 11.91 14.98
CA GLN A 116 -6.04 12.61 15.73
C GLN A 116 -5.49 13.87 16.44
N LEU A 117 -4.16 14.01 16.56
CA LEU A 117 -3.55 15.22 17.12
C LEU A 117 -3.88 16.46 16.27
N PRO A 118 -3.99 17.65 16.88
CA PRO A 118 -4.06 18.92 16.15
C PRO A 118 -2.90 19.07 15.15
N PRO A 119 -3.12 19.72 13.99
CA PRO A 119 -2.11 19.82 12.93
C PRO A 119 -0.80 20.49 13.40
N GLU A 120 -0.89 21.41 14.36
CA GLU A 120 0.23 22.07 15.04
C GLU A 120 1.09 21.05 15.79
N LYS A 121 0.45 20.19 16.61
CA LYS A 121 1.12 19.11 17.36
C LYS A 121 1.69 18.05 16.43
N GLN A 122 1.00 17.74 15.32
CA GLN A 122 1.57 16.88 14.29
C GLN A 122 2.81 17.49 13.63
N GLN A 123 2.85 18.82 13.43
CA GLN A 123 3.98 19.53 12.85
C GLN A 123 5.15 19.65 13.84
N GLU A 124 4.88 19.94 15.11
CA GLU A 124 5.85 19.95 16.20
C GLU A 124 6.60 18.60 16.26
N LEU A 125 5.85 17.49 16.23
CA LEU A 125 6.43 16.15 16.15
C LEU A 125 7.24 15.95 14.85
N ARG A 126 6.74 16.37 13.68
CA ARG A 126 7.50 16.28 12.41
C ARG A 126 8.82 17.05 12.45
N ASN A 127 8.85 18.20 13.12
CA ASN A 127 10.06 19.00 13.33
C ASN A 127 11.02 18.28 14.27
N LYS A 128 10.55 17.80 15.44
CA LYS A 128 11.35 16.97 16.36
C LYS A 128 11.95 15.73 15.66
N TRP A 129 11.17 15.04 14.82
CA TRP A 129 11.65 13.93 13.97
C TRP A 129 12.69 14.32 12.93
N ARG A 130 12.69 15.57 12.46
CA ARG A 130 13.68 16.10 11.50
C ARG A 130 15.01 16.35 12.21
N GLU A 131 14.98 16.95 13.39
CA GLU A 131 16.18 17.22 14.19
C GLU A 131 16.84 15.91 14.68
N LEU A 132 16.05 14.94 15.14
CA LEU A 132 16.55 13.59 15.47
C LEU A 132 17.37 12.94 14.36
N LYS A 133 17.05 13.18 13.08
CA LYS A 133 17.79 12.61 11.95
C LYS A 133 19.17 13.24 11.75
N LYS A 134 19.38 14.49 12.18
CA LYS A 134 20.67 15.19 12.09
C LYS A 134 21.66 14.71 13.16
N LEU A 135 21.17 14.24 14.30
CA LEU A 135 21.99 13.77 15.42
C LEU A 135 22.74 12.47 15.09
N PRO A 136 23.92 12.22 15.69
CA PRO A 136 24.62 10.93 15.64
C PRO A 136 23.74 9.77 16.14
N PRO A 137 24.00 8.50 15.72
CA PRO A 137 23.14 7.36 16.03
C PRO A 137 22.87 7.15 17.54
N GLU A 138 23.89 7.27 18.39
CA GLU A 138 23.77 7.09 19.84
C GLU A 138 22.86 8.15 20.49
N GLU A 139 23.16 9.43 20.26
CA GLU A 139 22.36 10.54 20.78
C GLU A 139 20.92 10.50 20.24
N ARG A 140 20.74 10.12 18.97
CA ARG A 140 19.42 9.89 18.37
C ARG A 140 18.61 8.84 19.12
N HIS A 141 19.22 7.75 19.60
CA HIS A 141 18.52 6.71 20.35
C HIS A 141 18.07 7.19 21.73
N ARG A 142 18.92 7.95 22.44
CA ARG A 142 18.56 8.61 23.70
C ARG A 142 17.39 9.58 23.50
N ARG A 143 17.52 10.52 22.56
CA ARG A 143 16.50 11.52 22.25
C ARG A 143 15.20 10.91 21.68
N TYR A 144 15.27 9.77 21.00
CA TYR A 144 14.08 8.99 20.62
C TYR A 144 13.31 8.49 21.85
N LYS A 145 14.01 7.94 22.87
CA LYS A 145 13.39 7.45 24.11
C LYS A 145 12.76 8.60 24.91
N GLU A 146 13.45 9.74 25.00
CA GLU A 146 12.91 10.98 25.60
C GLU A 146 11.63 11.44 24.88
N LEU A 147 11.66 11.57 23.55
CA LEU A 147 10.51 12.01 22.75
C LEU A 147 9.34 11.03 22.83
N GLN A 148 9.62 9.73 22.90
CA GLN A 148 8.57 8.73 23.12
C GLN A 148 7.97 8.90 24.52
N ARG A 149 8.80 9.02 25.57
CA ARG A 149 8.32 9.24 26.94
C ARG A 149 7.52 10.53 27.09
N SER A 150 7.93 11.65 26.47
CA SER A 150 7.17 12.90 26.55
C SER A 150 5.80 12.76 25.88
N TYR A 151 5.75 12.22 24.67
CA TYR A 151 4.49 11.92 23.97
C TYR A 151 3.62 10.92 24.74
N ASP A 152 4.24 10.05 25.54
CA ASP A 152 3.57 9.06 26.35
C ASP A 152 3.06 9.64 27.70
N ASN A 153 3.70 10.67 28.24
CA ASN A 153 3.25 11.40 29.43
C ASN A 153 2.16 12.44 29.10
N ASP A 154 2.23 13.09 27.92
CA ASP A 154 1.18 13.98 27.38
C ASP A 154 -0.14 13.23 27.03
N ARG A 155 -0.31 11.99 27.51
CA ARG A 155 -1.53 11.17 27.41
C ARG A 155 -2.38 11.15 28.68
N GLY A 156 -1.91 11.76 29.77
CA GLY A 156 -2.59 11.84 31.07
C GLY A 156 -3.44 13.11 31.16
#